data_AF-A0A078AE96-F1
#
_entry.id   AF-A0A078AE96-F1
#
_cell.length_a   1.000
_cell.length_b   1.000
_cell.length_c   1.000
_cell.angle_alpha   90.00
_cell.angle_beta   90.00
_cell.angle_gamma   90.00
#
_symmetry.space_group_name_H-M   'P 1'
#
loop_
_entity.id
_entity.type
_entity.pdbx_description
1 polymer ?
#
loop_
_entity_poly.entity_id
_entity_poly.type
_entity_poly.pdbx_seq_one_letter_code
_entity_poly.pdbx_strand_id
1 'polypeptide(L)'
;MQVEPQSIILPQIVGEYKFVREIGKGAYGVVGQYMKDNDSVAIKFEILMINNSLLQEKINLMKMNQAFEKQRNDDKNIYDLNHEERRFTKIVNGKQVKFDDGKSYQCLIMEFFEQSLQTYYDQNKSDDNFKKIAREIISSLKQIHNK
;
A
#
# COMPACT_ATOMS: atom_id res chain seq x y z
N MET A 1 22.50 5.40 23.32
CA MET A 1 21.47 4.39 23.69
C MET A 1 20.91 3.81 22.41
N GLN A 2 21.12 2.52 22.15
CA GLN A 2 20.43 1.82 21.07
C GLN A 2 19.02 1.50 21.60
N VAL A 3 17.99 2.05 20.97
CA VAL A 3 16.60 1.68 21.26
C VAL A 3 16.38 0.34 20.58
N GLU A 4 16.26 -0.73 21.35
CA GLU A 4 15.85 -2.02 20.78
C GLU A 4 14.47 -1.84 20.12
N PRO A 5 14.27 -2.36 18.90
CA PRO A 5 12.99 -2.23 18.21
C PRO A 5 11.94 -3.03 18.98
N GLN A 6 11.15 -2.35 19.82
CA GLN A 6 10.01 -2.94 20.50
C GLN A 6 9.14 -3.67 19.47
N SER A 7 8.86 -4.95 19.73
CA SER A 7 7.94 -5.72 18.89
C SER A 7 6.55 -5.12 19.00
N ILE A 8 6.05 -4.53 17.91
CA ILE A 8 4.67 -4.07 17.82
C ILE A 8 3.79 -5.31 17.75
N ILE A 9 2.95 -5.52 18.76
CA ILE A 9 1.89 -6.54 18.70
C ILE A 9 0.75 -5.95 17.87
N LEU A 10 0.42 -6.59 16.74
CA LEU A 10 -0.64 -6.15 15.86
C LEU A 10 -2.02 -6.33 16.52
N PRO A 11 -2.92 -5.33 16.43
CA PRO A 11 -4.23 -5.39 17.05
C PRO A 11 -5.10 -6.41 16.33
N GLN A 12 -5.85 -7.24 17.08
CA GLN A 12 -6.68 -8.27 16.47
C GLN A 12 -7.87 -7.70 15.69
N ILE A 13 -8.31 -6.48 16.04
CA ILE A 13 -9.44 -5.79 15.42
C ILE A 13 -9.09 -4.31 15.21
N VAL A 14 -9.34 -3.81 14.00
CA VAL A 14 -9.26 -2.38 13.68
C VAL A 14 -10.59 -1.92 13.08
N GLY A 15 -11.48 -1.36 13.90
CA GLY A 15 -12.85 -1.05 13.47
C GLY A 15 -13.58 -2.35 13.08
N GLU A 16 -13.88 -2.52 11.80
CA GLU A 16 -14.57 -3.72 11.26
C GLU A 16 -13.59 -4.76 10.67
N TYR A 17 -12.30 -4.45 10.63
CA TYR A 17 -11.28 -5.30 10.03
C TYR A 17 -10.70 -6.27 11.06
N LYS A 18 -10.65 -7.56 10.73
CA LYS A 18 -10.08 -8.62 11.60
C LYS A 18 -8.69 -9.02 11.13
N PHE A 19 -7.76 -9.16 12.07
CA PHE A 19 -6.38 -9.56 11.77
C PHE A 19 -6.31 -10.98 11.20
N VAL A 20 -5.46 -11.17 10.19
CA VAL A 20 -5.18 -12.48 9.58
C VAL A 20 -3.75 -12.90 9.85
N ARG A 21 -2.77 -12.09 9.42
CA ARG A 21 -1.34 -12.37 9.59
C ARG A 21 -0.49 -11.11 9.40
N GLU A 22 0.72 -11.13 9.93
CA GLU A 22 1.75 -10.16 9.58
C GLU A 22 2.26 -10.44 8.16
N ILE A 23 2.45 -9.39 7.36
CA ILE A 23 2.93 -9.50 5.98
C ILE A 23 4.19 -8.68 5.70
N GLY A 24 4.62 -7.85 6.65
CA GLY A 24 5.88 -7.13 6.53
C GLY A 24 6.21 -6.29 7.75
N LYS A 25 7.50 -6.11 7.99
CA LYS A 25 8.04 -5.26 9.06
C LYS A 25 9.17 -4.41 8.50
N GLY A 26 9.12 -3.11 8.74
CA GLY A 26 10.10 -2.15 8.27
C GLY A 26 10.62 -1.26 9.40
N ALA A 27 11.57 -0.40 9.07
CA ALA A 27 12.19 0.53 10.03
C ALA A 27 11.18 1.49 10.68
N TYR A 28 10.07 1.78 10.01
CA TYR A 28 9.10 2.79 10.42
C TYR A 28 7.77 2.21 10.91
N GLY A 29 7.56 0.88 10.79
CA GLY A 29 6.29 0.29 11.14
C GLY A 29 6.14 -1.18 10.79
N VAL A 30 4.96 -1.72 11.07
CA VAL A 30 4.59 -3.10 10.76
C VAL A 30 3.31 -3.12 9.92
N VAL A 31 3.19 -4.11 9.05
CA VAL A 31 2.06 -4.28 8.14
C VAL A 31 1.41 -5.62 8.39
N GLY A 32 0.10 -5.60 8.66
CA GLY A 32 -0.72 -6.79 8.77
C GLY A 32 -1.72 -6.90 7.63
N GLN A 33 -2.03 -8.12 7.21
CA GLN A 33 -3.21 -8.45 6.44
C GLN A 33 -4.41 -8.51 7.39
N TYR A 34 -5.49 -7.84 7.00
CA TYR A 34 -6.78 -7.87 7.68
C TYR A 34 -7.89 -8.21 6.69
N MET A 35 -9.04 -8.63 7.20
CA MET A 35 -10.20 -8.99 6.39
C MET A 35 -11.46 -8.30 6.89
N LYS A 36 -12.30 -7.82 5.96
CA LYS A 36 -13.66 -7.33 6.20
C LYS A 36 -14.55 -7.88 5.08
N ASP A 37 -15.65 -8.54 5.43
CA ASP A 37 -16.63 -9.04 4.45
C ASP A 37 -16.02 -9.89 3.31
N ASN A 38 -15.01 -10.71 3.62
CA ASN A 38 -14.17 -11.50 2.70
C ASN A 38 -13.17 -10.70 1.85
N ASP A 39 -13.16 -9.38 1.92
CA ASP A 39 -12.14 -8.55 1.26
C ASP A 39 -10.90 -8.41 2.13
N SER A 40 -9.73 -8.70 1.53
CA SER A 40 -8.43 -8.51 2.19
C SER A 40 -7.91 -7.09 2.02
N VAL A 41 -7.36 -6.53 3.10
CA VAL A 41 -6.68 -5.23 3.12
C VAL A 41 -5.32 -5.34 3.81
N ALA A 42 -4.39 -4.48 3.43
CA ALA A 42 -3.14 -4.28 4.14
C ALA A 42 -3.28 -3.07 5.08
N ILE A 43 -3.00 -3.25 6.38
CA ILE A 43 -2.98 -2.15 7.35
C ILE A 43 -1.55 -1.95 7.83
N LYS A 44 -0.98 -0.79 7.51
CA LYS A 44 0.34 -0.35 7.99
C LYS A 44 0.16 0.47 9.25
N PHE A 45 0.92 0.15 10.30
CA PHE A 45 0.94 0.86 11.58
C PHE A 45 2.29 1.53 11.80
N GLU A 46 2.28 2.80 12.18
CA GLU A 46 3.47 3.55 12.59
C GLU A 46 3.31 4.05 14.02
N ILE A 47 4.38 3.94 14.82
CA ILE A 47 4.40 4.49 16.19
C ILE A 47 4.41 6.01 16.09
N LEU A 48 3.41 6.64 16.73
CA LEU A 48 3.35 8.09 16.93
C LEU A 48 4.43 8.53 17.93
N MET A 49 5.70 8.56 17.52
CA MET A 49 6.72 9.17 18.37
C MET A 49 7.20 10.52 17.82
N ILE A 50 7.55 10.70 16.54
CA ILE A 50 8.09 12.02 16.09
C ILE A 50 7.76 12.41 14.64
N ASN A 51 7.37 11.50 13.74
CA ASN A 51 7.29 11.80 12.29
C ASN A 51 5.89 11.73 11.69
N ASN A 52 5.55 12.73 10.86
CA ASN A 52 4.38 12.76 9.99
C ASN A 52 4.56 11.91 8.71
N SER A 53 5.40 10.86 8.75
CA SER A 53 5.76 10.03 7.59
C SER A 53 4.52 9.38 6.96
N LEU A 54 3.65 8.77 7.78
CA LEU A 54 2.42 8.15 7.30
C LEU A 54 1.45 9.15 6.66
N LEU A 55 1.36 10.37 7.21
CA LEU A 55 0.52 11.43 6.66
C LEU A 55 1.07 11.88 5.29
N GLN A 56 2.37 12.10 5.19
CA GLN A 56 3.01 12.47 3.93
C GLN A 56 2.86 11.36 2.88
N GLU A 57 3.04 10.10 3.28
CA GLU A 57 2.81 8.93 2.43
C GLU A 57 1.37 8.89 1.93
N LYS A 58 0.39 9.09 2.82
CA LYS A 58 -1.03 9.20 2.46
C LYS A 58 -1.26 10.30 1.41
N ILE A 59 -0.72 11.50 1.64
CA ILE A 59 -0.86 12.64 0.72
C ILE A 59 -0.23 12.31 -0.64
N ASN A 60 0.97 11.72 -0.66
CA ASN A 60 1.67 11.37 -1.89
C ASN A 60 0.88 10.34 -2.70
N LEU A 61 0.41 9.26 -2.06
CA LEU A 61 -0.41 8.23 -2.68
C LEU A 61 -1.73 8.78 -3.22
N MET A 62 -2.40 9.66 -2.48
CA MET A 62 -3.62 10.34 -2.95
C MET A 62 -3.34 11.18 -4.20
N LYS A 63 -2.26 11.99 -4.20
CA LYS A 63 -1.86 12.80 -5.36
C LYS A 63 -1.48 11.94 -6.57
N MET A 64 -0.88 10.77 -6.38
CA MET A 64 -0.53 9.85 -7.48
C MET A 64 -1.78 9.22 -8.09
N ASN A 65 -2.68 8.69 -7.25
CA ASN A 65 -3.95 8.12 -7.71
C ASN A 65 -4.81 9.17 -8.45
N GLN A 66 -4.89 10.41 -7.96
CA GLN A 66 -5.63 11.47 -8.65
C GLN A 66 -5.04 11.85 -10.01
N ALA A 67 -3.71 11.93 -10.12
CA ALA A 67 -3.04 12.22 -11.39
C ALA A 67 -3.30 11.10 -12.42
N PHE A 68 -3.25 9.84 -11.98
CA PHE A 68 -3.55 8.68 -12.81
C PHE A 68 -4.98 8.70 -13.34
N GLU A 69 -5.98 8.93 -12.48
CA GLU A 69 -7.38 8.96 -12.91
C GLU A 69 -7.68 10.14 -13.85
N LYS A 70 -7.00 11.29 -13.71
CA LYS A 70 -7.13 12.41 -14.66
C LYS A 70 -6.60 12.02 -16.04
N GLN A 71 -5.37 11.51 -16.11
CA GLN A 71 -4.77 11.08 -17.36
C GLN A 71 -5.64 10.04 -18.09
N ARG A 72 -6.15 9.05 -17.35
CA ARG A 72 -7.08 8.04 -17.89
C ARG A 72 -8.34 8.65 -18.50
N ASN A 73 -8.87 9.72 -17.92
CA ASN A 73 -10.07 10.39 -18.42
C ASN A 73 -9.80 11.28 -19.63
N ASP A 74 -8.60 11.85 -19.72
CA ASP A 74 -8.16 12.69 -20.85
C ASP A 74 -7.79 11.84 -22.08
N ASP A 75 -7.21 10.65 -21.86
CA ASP A 75 -6.76 9.70 -22.90
C ASP A 75 -7.87 8.78 -23.45
N LYS A 76 -9.16 9.13 -23.26
CA LYS A 76 -10.34 8.33 -23.66
C LYS A 76 -10.42 7.89 -25.14
N ASN A 77 -9.47 8.31 -25.99
CA ASN A 77 -9.43 8.01 -27.42
C ASN A 77 -8.29 7.07 -27.87
N ILE A 78 -7.40 6.58 -27.00
CA ILE A 78 -6.18 5.89 -27.50
C ILE A 78 -6.08 4.40 -27.15
N TYR A 79 -6.79 3.86 -26.16
CA TYR A 79 -6.77 2.40 -25.95
C TYR A 79 -8.09 1.82 -25.48
N ASP A 80 -8.54 0.81 -26.23
CA ASP A 80 -9.48 -0.23 -25.85
C ASP A 80 -8.93 -0.96 -24.62
N LEU A 81 -9.26 -0.49 -23.42
CA LEU A 81 -8.80 -1.07 -22.15
C LEU A 81 -10.00 -1.55 -21.34
N ASN A 82 -10.47 -2.73 -21.71
CA ASN A 82 -11.06 -3.64 -20.74
C ASN A 82 -10.00 -3.93 -19.64
N HIS A 83 -10.39 -3.70 -18.39
CA HIS A 83 -9.73 -4.06 -17.11
C HIS A 83 -8.68 -3.07 -16.53
N GLU A 84 -9.07 -2.45 -15.42
CA GLU A 84 -8.33 -2.47 -14.14
C GLU A 84 -6.81 -2.17 -14.09
N GLU A 85 -6.23 -1.40 -15.02
CA GLU A 85 -4.82 -0.99 -14.92
C GLU A 85 -4.61 0.07 -13.82
N ARG A 86 -4.67 -0.31 -12.54
CA ARG A 86 -4.22 0.54 -11.44
C ARG A 86 -2.72 0.38 -11.24
N ARG A 87 -2.00 1.50 -11.28
CA ARG A 87 -0.53 1.54 -11.11
C ARG A 87 -0.06 1.86 -9.70
N PHE A 88 -0.93 2.46 -8.90
CA PHE A 88 -0.62 2.88 -7.54
C PHE A 88 -1.60 2.22 -6.57
N THR A 89 -1.10 1.83 -5.40
CA THR A 89 -1.93 1.26 -4.33
C THR A 89 -3.02 2.25 -3.94
N LYS A 90 -4.26 1.76 -3.89
CA LYS A 90 -5.38 2.57 -3.42
C LYS A 90 -5.38 2.67 -1.89
N ILE A 91 -5.56 3.88 -1.39
CA ILE A 91 -5.86 4.11 0.01
C ILE A 91 -7.35 3.89 0.22
N VAL A 92 -7.67 2.96 1.12
CA VAL A 92 -9.05 2.70 1.55
C VAL A 92 -9.44 3.69 2.64
N ASN A 93 -8.58 3.88 3.65
CA ASN A 93 -8.83 4.80 4.76
C ASN A 93 -7.54 5.10 5.56
N GLY A 94 -7.58 6.06 6.48
CA GLY A 94 -6.59 6.22 7.56
C GLY A 94 -7.30 6.42 8.89
N LYS A 95 -6.84 5.76 9.95
CA LYS A 95 -7.42 5.84 11.30
C LYS A 95 -6.32 6.01 12.35
N GLN A 96 -6.69 6.56 13.51
CA GLN A 96 -5.90 6.38 14.72
C GLN A 96 -6.52 5.24 15.53
N VAL A 97 -5.66 4.36 16.04
CA VAL A 97 -6.07 3.17 16.79
C VAL A 97 -5.31 3.17 18.11
N LYS A 98 -6.03 2.96 19.22
CA LYS A 98 -5.41 2.67 20.51
C LYS A 98 -5.16 1.18 20.61
N PHE A 99 -3.93 0.82 20.96
CA PHE A 99 -3.52 -0.57 21.17
C PHE A 99 -3.70 -0.94 22.64
N ASP A 100 -3.66 -2.25 22.93
CA ASP A 100 -3.78 -2.78 24.28
C ASP A 100 -2.63 -2.32 25.21
N ASP A 101 -1.50 -1.90 24.64
CA ASP A 101 -0.38 -1.29 25.37
C ASP A 101 -0.65 0.17 25.78
N GLY A 102 -1.86 0.68 25.51
CA GLY A 102 -2.30 2.04 25.83
C GLY A 102 -1.79 3.11 24.86
N LYS A 103 -0.93 2.77 23.90
CA LYS A 103 -0.39 3.74 22.93
C LYS A 103 -1.36 3.94 21.77
N SER A 104 -1.31 5.14 21.20
CA SER A 104 -2.03 5.47 19.98
C SER A 104 -1.11 5.29 18.78
N TYR A 105 -1.61 4.67 17.72
CA TYR A 105 -0.91 4.44 16.47
C TYR A 105 -1.69 5.09 15.33
N GLN A 106 -0.99 5.67 14.36
CA GLN A 106 -1.61 5.98 13.08
C GLN A 106 -1.54 4.75 12.20
N CYS A 107 -2.64 4.47 11.49
CA CYS A 107 -2.67 3.39 10.53
C CYS A 107 -3.18 3.85 9.16
N LEU A 108 -2.58 3.29 8.11
CA LEU A 108 -2.98 3.45 6.73
C LEU A 108 -3.57 2.13 6.24
N ILE A 109 -4.82 2.16 5.79
CA ILE A 109 -5.53 1.01 5.24
C ILE A 109 -5.44 1.08 3.72
N MET A 110 -4.90 0.03 3.13
CA MET A 110 -4.56 -0.07 1.72
C MET A 110 -5.11 -1.35 1.12
N GLU A 111 -5.22 -1.35 -0.20
CA GLU A 111 -5.46 -2.57 -0.98
C GLU A 111 -4.39 -3.63 -0.69
N PHE A 112 -4.81 -4.89 -0.58
CA PHE A 112 -3.92 -6.02 -0.37
C PHE A 112 -3.55 -6.66 -1.70
N PHE A 113 -2.25 -6.91 -1.89
CA PHE A 113 -1.74 -7.71 -2.99
C PHE A 113 -1.21 -9.04 -2.43
N GLU A 114 -1.70 -10.16 -2.97
CA GLU A 114 -1.33 -11.48 -2.48
C GLU A 114 0.15 -11.80 -2.67
N GLN A 115 0.78 -11.19 -3.68
CA GLN A 115 2.14 -11.50 -4.09
C GLN A 115 2.96 -10.22 -4.29
N SER A 116 4.24 -10.30 -3.93
CA SER A 116 5.23 -9.29 -4.31
C SER A 116 5.64 -9.48 -5.78
N LEU A 117 6.22 -8.43 -6.38
CA LEU A 117 6.78 -8.53 -7.73
C LEU A 117 7.84 -9.62 -7.85
N GLN A 118 8.66 -9.80 -6.80
CA GLN A 118 9.68 -10.86 -6.76
C GLN A 118 9.03 -12.25 -6.83
N THR A 119 8.03 -12.50 -5.97
CA THR A 119 7.28 -13.76 -5.96
C THR A 119 6.62 -14.04 -7.31
N TYR A 120 5.97 -13.03 -7.89
CA TYR A 120 5.32 -13.17 -9.19
C TYR A 120 6.34 -13.52 -10.29
N TYR A 121 7.47 -12.82 -10.33
CA TYR A 121 8.51 -13.04 -11.32
C TYR A 121 9.13 -14.43 -11.18
N ASP A 122 9.41 -14.87 -9.95
CA ASP A 122 9.99 -16.19 -9.69
C ASP A 122 9.09 -17.33 -10.18
N GLN A 123 7.76 -17.16 -10.11
CA GLN A 123 6.76 -18.14 -10.55
C GLN A 123 6.46 -18.07 -12.06
N ASN A 124 6.55 -16.88 -12.67
CA ASN A 124 6.08 -16.62 -14.03
C ASN A 124 7.19 -16.11 -14.96
N LYS A 125 8.39 -16.68 -14.84
CA LYS A 125 9.59 -16.28 -15.61
C LYS A 125 9.31 -16.35 -17.11
N SER A 126 9.13 -15.18 -17.71
CA SER A 126 8.90 -14.98 -19.13
C SER A 126 9.43 -13.61 -19.54
N ASP A 127 10.14 -13.56 -20.67
CA ASP A 127 10.65 -12.33 -21.24
C ASP A 127 9.54 -11.33 -21.56
N ASP A 128 8.36 -11.82 -21.95
CA ASP A 128 7.22 -10.95 -22.26
C ASP A 128 6.60 -10.36 -21.00
N ASN A 129 6.50 -11.15 -19.93
CA ASN A 129 6.09 -10.65 -18.61
C ASN A 129 7.07 -9.60 -18.09
N PHE A 130 8.37 -9.86 -18.22
CA PHE A 130 9.41 -8.90 -17.83
C PHE A 130 9.28 -7.59 -18.61
N LYS A 131 9.13 -7.64 -19.94
CA LYS A 131 8.94 -6.44 -20.77
C LYS A 131 7.68 -5.67 -20.38
N LYS A 132 6.57 -6.37 -20.09
CA LYS A 132 5.32 -5.74 -19.63
C LYS A 132 5.53 -5.01 -18.30
N ILE A 133 6.10 -5.68 -17.31
CA ILE A 133 6.42 -5.11 -15.99
C ILE A 133 7.34 -3.88 -16.15
N ALA A 134 8.40 -3.99 -16.94
CA ALA A 134 9.34 -2.89 -17.16
C ALA A 134 8.66 -1.66 -17.78
N ARG A 135 7.78 -1.85 -18.77
CA ARG A 135 7.00 -0.76 -19.38
C ARG A 135 6.10 -0.08 -18.35
N GLU A 136 5.40 -0.85 -17.52
CA GLU A 136 4.52 -0.30 -16.47
C GLU A 136 5.29 0.48 -15.40
N ILE A 137 6.46 -0.02 -14.98
CA ILE A 137 7.34 0.69 -14.04
C ILE A 137 7.84 2.00 -14.66
N ILE A 138 8.35 1.99 -15.89
CA ILE A 138 8.83 3.20 -16.58
C ILE A 138 7.70 4.22 -16.73
N SER A 139 6.50 3.77 -17.11
CA SER A 139 5.32 4.63 -17.26
C SER A 139 4.93 5.28 -15.93
N SER A 140 4.92 4.49 -14.84
CA SER A 140 4.66 4.98 -13.48
C SER A 140 5.72 5.98 -13.01
N LEU A 141 7.00 5.74 -13.28
CA LEU A 141 8.10 6.66 -12.94
C LEU A 141 7.98 7.99 -13.70
N LYS A 142 7.62 7.96 -14.99
CA LYS A 142 7.36 9.20 -15.75
C LYS A 142 6.22 10.01 -15.14
N GLN A 143 5.15 9.36 -14.69
CA GLN A 143 4.03 10.04 -14.01
C GLN A 143 4.43 10.64 -12.66
N ILE A 144 5.38 10.03 -11.94
CA ILE A 144 5.91 10.59 -10.68
C ILE A 144 6.79 11.82 -10.95
N HIS A 145 7.65 11.77 -11.97
CA HIS A 145 8.62 12.84 -12.27
C HIS A 145 8.03 14.02 -13.06
N ASN A 146 6.99 13.82 -13.88
CA ASN A 146 6.35 14.89 -14.64
C ASN A 146 5.35 15.72 -13.81
N LYS A 147 5.56 15.80 -12.49
CA LYS A 147 4.76 16.60 -11.55
C LYS A 147 5.41 17.93 -11.23
#